data_AF-A0A200QDA6-F1
#
_entry.id   AF-A0A200QDA6-F1
#
_cell.length_a   1.000
_cell.length_b   1.000
_cell.length_c   1.000
_cell.angle_alpha   90.00
_cell.angle_beta   90.00
_cell.angle_gamma   90.00
#
_symmetry.space_group_name_H-M   'P 1'
#
loop_
_entity.id
_entity.type
_entity.pdbx_description
1 polymer ?
#
loop_
_entity_poly.entity_id
_entity_poly.type
_entity_poly.pdbx_seq_one_letter_code
_entity_poly.pdbx_strand_id
1 'polypeptide(L)'
;MADMLSTMLLANSMIKTSSTTMAIMCSSSSTFVPQIHNNFKRRPISSFPTKPLFSVSPKAFSSQTSNPTSKADEPPTSVGFLGLGIMGSPMAQNLLRAGCDVTVWNRTKSKCDPLISLGAKYKTSPEEVASSCDVTFAMLADPESALEVACGKHGAAYGMTQGKGYVDVSTVDDATSKLISRQIKATGALFLEAPVSGSKKPAEDGQLIFLTAGDKSLYDAVAPLLDIMGKSRFYLGDVGNGAAMKLVVNMIMGSMMASFSEGLLLSEKVGLDPSVLVEVVSQGAISAPMFSMKGPSMVQAIYPTAFPLKHQQKDLRLALGLAESVSQPTPIAAAANELYKVAKLHGLSDQDFSAVMEALKTRLQSPAED
;
A
#
# COMPACT_ATOMS: atom_id res chain seq x y z
N MET A 1 -29.30 71.34 28.04
CA MET A 1 -29.47 70.18 28.95
C MET A 1 -30.72 70.45 29.78
N ALA A 2 -31.84 70.28 29.11
CA ALA A 2 -33.25 70.41 29.49
C ALA A 2 -34.03 70.20 28.17
N ASP A 3 -35.24 69.64 28.26
CA ASP A 3 -36.31 69.53 27.26
C ASP A 3 -36.48 68.31 26.33
N MET A 4 -37.77 67.90 26.25
CA MET A 4 -38.52 67.02 25.34
C MET A 4 -38.26 65.50 25.44
N LEU A 5 -39.12 64.62 25.95
CA LEU A 5 -40.59 64.47 25.94
C LEU A 5 -41.22 64.25 24.55
N SER A 6 -41.71 63.01 24.38
CA SER A 6 -42.90 62.61 23.60
C SER A 6 -42.76 62.35 22.09
N THR A 7 -42.90 61.10 21.66
CA THR A 7 -44.04 60.71 20.79
C THR A 7 -44.25 59.19 20.74
N MET A 8 -45.29 58.73 21.45
CA MET A 8 -46.04 57.52 21.10
C MET A 8 -47.50 57.85 21.43
N LEU A 9 -48.38 57.96 20.41
CA LEU A 9 -49.79 57.56 20.37
C LEU A 9 -50.66 58.37 19.38
N LEU A 10 -51.52 57.60 18.67
CA LEU A 10 -52.84 57.91 18.10
C LEU A 10 -52.98 58.45 16.67
N ALA A 11 -53.47 57.56 15.78
CA ALA A 11 -54.75 57.67 15.03
C ALA A 11 -54.79 56.53 13.97
N ASN A 12 -55.44 55.38 14.20
CA ASN A 12 -56.85 55.05 14.02
C ASN A 12 -57.52 55.45 12.68
N SER A 13 -57.73 54.42 11.83
CA SER A 13 -59.02 54.00 11.25
C SER A 13 -59.34 54.23 9.76
N MET A 14 -59.93 53.15 9.19
CA MET A 14 -60.79 53.04 8.00
C MET A 14 -60.06 53.04 6.63
N ILE A 15 -60.35 52.23 5.60
CA ILE A 15 -61.58 51.59 5.06
C ILE A 15 -61.13 50.33 4.24
N LYS A 16 -61.58 49.11 4.56
CA LYS A 16 -62.52 48.23 3.80
C LYS A 16 -62.39 48.22 2.27
N THR A 17 -62.03 47.08 1.65
CA THR A 17 -62.87 46.16 0.80
C THR A 17 -61.98 45.70 -0.36
N SER A 18 -62.09 44.58 -1.09
CA SER A 18 -62.86 43.33 -1.14
C SER A 18 -61.99 42.43 -2.06
N SER A 19 -61.55 41.24 -1.65
CA SER A 19 -62.19 39.93 -1.90
C SER A 19 -62.50 39.56 -3.36
N THR A 20 -61.84 38.46 -3.78
CA THR A 20 -62.32 37.32 -4.62
C THR A 20 -62.43 37.60 -6.15
N THR A 21 -62.07 36.75 -7.12
CA THR A 21 -62.17 35.28 -7.26
C THR A 21 -61.47 34.79 -8.56
N MET A 22 -61.07 33.50 -8.59
CA MET A 22 -60.93 32.56 -9.74
C MET A 22 -59.93 32.86 -10.86
N ALA A 23 -58.90 32.04 -11.13
CA ALA A 23 -58.85 30.63 -11.56
C ALA A 23 -59.14 30.38 -13.07
N ILE A 24 -58.11 29.82 -13.74
CA ILE A 24 -58.10 28.97 -14.95
C ILE A 24 -58.21 29.66 -16.32
N MET A 25 -57.12 29.60 -17.11
CA MET A 25 -57.09 28.93 -18.43
C MET A 25 -55.65 28.85 -19.01
N CYS A 26 -55.38 27.72 -19.65
CA CYS A 26 -54.15 27.36 -20.34
C CYS A 26 -53.86 28.20 -21.61
N SER A 27 -52.57 28.23 -21.95
CA SER A 27 -51.99 27.90 -23.28
C SER A 27 -51.15 28.99 -23.98
N SER A 28 -50.08 28.48 -24.61
CA SER A 28 -49.22 29.06 -25.66
C SER A 28 -48.00 29.92 -25.25
N SER A 29 -46.86 29.23 -25.14
CA SER A 29 -45.60 29.47 -25.87
C SER A 29 -45.13 30.89 -26.19
N SER A 30 -43.99 31.28 -25.59
CA SER A 30 -42.90 31.95 -26.31
C SER A 30 -41.60 31.89 -25.49
N THR A 31 -40.60 31.21 -26.03
CA THR A 31 -39.23 31.10 -25.54
C THR A 31 -38.47 32.42 -25.73
N PHE A 32 -37.82 32.90 -24.67
CA PHE A 32 -36.86 34.02 -24.74
C PHE A 32 -35.47 33.50 -24.32
N VAL A 33 -34.51 33.50 -25.25
CA VAL A 33 -33.11 33.11 -25.04
C VAL A 33 -32.24 34.34 -25.32
N PRO A 34 -31.38 34.80 -24.39
CA PRO A 34 -30.45 35.89 -24.68
C PRO A 34 -29.25 35.38 -25.49
N GLN A 35 -28.93 36.08 -26.59
CA GLN A 35 -27.71 35.84 -27.37
C GLN A 35 -26.47 36.45 -26.69
N ILE A 36 -25.46 35.61 -26.45
CA ILE A 36 -24.09 36.05 -26.14
C ILE A 36 -23.26 35.98 -27.43
N HIS A 37 -22.61 37.09 -27.77
CA HIS A 37 -21.67 37.21 -28.90
C HIS A 37 -20.43 36.34 -28.68
N ASN A 38 -20.14 35.45 -29.63
CA ASN A 38 -18.96 34.59 -29.60
C ASN A 38 -17.94 35.05 -30.66
N ASN A 39 -16.93 35.81 -30.25
CA ASN A 39 -15.80 36.20 -31.10
C ASN A 39 -14.56 35.38 -30.71
N PHE A 40 -14.41 34.19 -31.31
CA PHE A 40 -13.12 33.51 -31.38
C PHE A 40 -12.91 32.90 -32.77
N LYS A 41 -11.96 33.47 -33.51
CA LYS A 41 -11.48 32.96 -34.80
C LYS A 41 -10.85 31.58 -34.60
N ARG A 42 -11.42 30.54 -35.21
CA ARG A 42 -10.79 29.22 -35.32
C ARG A 42 -9.68 29.28 -36.38
N ARG A 43 -8.44 28.97 -35.99
CA ARG A 43 -7.36 28.61 -36.93
C ARG A 43 -7.52 27.12 -37.33
N PRO A 44 -7.21 26.72 -38.58
CA PRO A 44 -7.25 25.31 -38.95
C PRO A 44 -6.05 24.59 -38.34
N ILE A 45 -6.32 23.53 -37.59
CA ILE A 45 -5.31 22.59 -37.09
C ILE A 45 -4.91 21.69 -38.27
N SER A 46 -3.61 21.67 -38.58
CA SER A 46 -3.01 20.78 -39.57
C SER A 46 -3.24 19.31 -39.20
N SER A 47 -3.62 18.51 -40.19
CA SER A 47 -3.80 17.06 -40.12
C SER A 47 -2.61 16.34 -39.47
N PHE A 48 -2.88 15.60 -38.38
CA PHE A 48 -1.94 14.65 -37.82
C PHE A 48 -1.82 13.42 -38.74
N PRO A 49 -0.60 12.89 -39.00
CA PRO A 49 -0.44 11.66 -39.75
C PRO A 49 -0.95 10.47 -38.93
N THR A 50 -1.86 9.71 -39.52
CA THR A 50 -2.37 8.43 -39.02
C THR A 50 -1.36 7.32 -39.27
N LYS A 51 -0.55 7.01 -38.24
CA LYS A 51 0.07 5.69 -38.11
C LYS A 51 -0.06 5.23 -36.66
N PRO A 52 -0.58 4.02 -36.39
CA PRO A 52 -0.56 3.48 -35.04
C PRO A 52 0.87 3.04 -34.71
N LEU A 53 1.55 3.76 -33.83
CA LEU A 53 2.62 3.17 -33.04
C LEU A 53 1.96 2.41 -31.88
N PHE A 54 2.39 1.15 -31.70
CA PHE A 54 1.89 0.16 -30.73
C PHE A 54 0.60 -0.56 -31.10
N SER A 55 0.73 -1.50 -32.04
CA SER A 55 -0.07 -2.73 -32.03
C SER A 55 0.33 -3.57 -30.81
N VAL A 56 -0.34 -3.36 -29.68
CA VAL A 56 -0.30 -4.31 -28.56
C VAL A 56 -1.26 -5.44 -28.91
N SER A 57 -0.73 -6.53 -29.47
CA SER A 57 -1.45 -7.79 -29.49
C SER A 57 -1.67 -8.24 -28.04
N PRO A 58 -2.88 -8.65 -27.65
CA PRO A 58 -3.13 -9.16 -26.30
C PRO A 58 -2.47 -10.54 -26.19
N LYS A 59 -1.20 -10.58 -25.79
CA LYS A 59 -0.63 -11.81 -25.25
C LYS A 59 -1.25 -11.99 -23.87
N ALA A 60 -2.09 -13.01 -23.76
CA ALA A 60 -2.67 -13.47 -22.51
C ALA A 60 -1.60 -13.47 -21.40
N PHE A 61 -1.89 -12.74 -20.33
CA PHE A 61 -1.12 -12.76 -19.09
C PHE A 61 -1.25 -14.16 -18.50
N SER A 62 -0.27 -15.02 -18.78
CA SER A 62 -0.27 -16.40 -18.29
C SER A 62 0.12 -16.40 -16.82
N SER A 63 -0.88 -16.47 -15.92
CA SER A 63 -0.67 -17.03 -14.59
C SER A 63 -0.34 -18.51 -14.76
N GLN A 64 0.95 -18.84 -14.78
CA GLN A 64 1.35 -20.25 -14.83
C GLN A 64 1.09 -20.88 -13.46
N THR A 65 0.00 -21.64 -13.36
CA THR A 65 -0.11 -22.74 -12.40
C THR A 65 0.70 -23.89 -12.98
N SER A 66 1.91 -24.12 -12.48
CA SER A 66 2.75 -25.25 -12.89
C SER A 66 2.23 -26.56 -12.28
N ASN A 67 1.94 -27.55 -13.13
CA ASN A 67 1.86 -28.95 -12.71
C ASN A 67 3.28 -29.45 -12.39
N PRO A 68 3.46 -30.33 -11.39
CA PRO A 68 4.79 -30.76 -10.97
C PRO A 68 5.34 -31.80 -11.95
N THR A 69 6.21 -31.39 -12.85
CA THR A 69 7.14 -32.32 -13.51
C THR A 69 8.34 -32.52 -12.60
N SER A 70 8.52 -33.76 -12.16
CA SER A 70 9.60 -34.25 -11.31
C SER A 70 10.99 -33.83 -11.79
N LYS A 71 11.67 -33.01 -10.99
CA LYS A 71 13.12 -33.02 -10.82
C LYS A 71 13.41 -33.27 -9.34
N ALA A 72 13.31 -34.53 -8.94
CA ALA A 72 14.05 -34.99 -7.78
C ALA A 72 15.54 -35.03 -8.18
N ASP A 73 16.42 -34.66 -7.26
CA ASP A 73 17.89 -34.67 -7.34
C ASP A 73 18.62 -33.38 -7.74
N GLU A 74 18.13 -32.20 -7.33
CA GLU A 74 19.07 -31.14 -6.91
C GLU A 74 19.17 -31.16 -5.37
N PRO A 75 20.39 -31.10 -4.78
CA PRO A 75 20.53 -31.02 -3.34
C PRO A 75 19.73 -29.83 -2.81
N PRO A 76 19.16 -29.90 -1.59
CA PRO A 76 18.36 -28.81 -1.06
C PRO A 76 19.23 -27.55 -1.04
N THR A 77 18.85 -26.56 -1.84
CA THR A 77 19.50 -25.25 -1.88
C THR A 77 19.59 -24.73 -0.46
N SER A 78 20.79 -24.43 0.01
CA SER A 78 20.96 -23.85 1.34
C SER A 78 20.41 -22.43 1.34
N VAL A 79 19.44 -22.15 2.22
CA VAL A 79 18.67 -20.89 2.19
C VAL A 79 19.02 -20.00 3.37
N GLY A 80 19.53 -18.82 3.09
CA GLY A 80 19.69 -17.74 4.06
C GLY A 80 18.39 -16.95 4.21
N PHE A 81 18.05 -16.54 5.43
CA PHE A 81 16.93 -15.62 5.67
C PHE A 81 17.31 -14.51 6.64
N LEU A 82 17.33 -13.27 6.14
CA LEU A 82 17.71 -12.08 6.87
C LEU A 82 16.47 -11.26 7.22
N GLY A 83 16.21 -11.09 8.51
CA GLY A 83 15.07 -10.31 9.02
C GLY A 83 13.88 -11.19 9.39
N LEU A 84 13.58 -11.25 10.69
CA LEU A 84 12.54 -12.11 11.28
C LEU A 84 11.48 -11.25 11.98
N GLY A 85 10.90 -10.33 11.21
CA GLY A 85 9.78 -9.49 11.61
C GLY A 85 8.42 -10.19 11.41
N ILE A 86 7.35 -9.38 11.37
CA ILE A 86 5.97 -9.86 11.14
C ILE A 86 5.87 -10.71 9.87
N MET A 87 6.57 -10.31 8.80
CA MET A 87 6.56 -11.02 7.51
C MET A 87 7.66 -12.08 7.42
N GLY A 88 8.89 -11.77 7.85
CA GLY A 88 10.03 -12.65 7.65
C GLY A 88 9.95 -13.97 8.42
N SER A 89 9.45 -13.94 9.67
CA SER A 89 9.32 -15.15 10.49
C SER A 89 8.42 -16.22 9.88
N PRO A 90 7.16 -15.93 9.48
CA PRO A 90 6.31 -16.96 8.84
C PRO A 90 6.84 -17.40 7.47
N MET A 91 7.48 -16.52 6.71
CA MET A 91 8.09 -16.88 5.42
C MET A 91 9.22 -17.91 5.60
N ALA A 92 10.17 -17.64 6.51
CA ALA A 92 11.24 -18.57 6.83
C ALA A 92 10.71 -19.87 7.47
N GLN A 93 9.63 -19.78 8.27
CA GLN A 93 8.97 -20.97 8.82
C GLN A 93 8.37 -21.87 7.73
N ASN A 94 7.79 -21.31 6.67
CA ASN A 94 7.26 -22.10 5.56
C ASN A 94 8.36 -22.85 4.81
N LEU A 95 9.52 -22.21 4.61
CA LEU A 95 10.70 -22.86 4.03
C LEU A 95 11.19 -24.03 4.91
N LEU A 96 11.26 -23.85 6.24
CA LEU A 96 11.60 -24.93 7.17
C LEU A 96 10.60 -26.09 7.11
N ARG A 97 9.30 -25.80 7.10
CA ARG A 97 8.24 -26.84 7.01
C ARG A 97 8.28 -27.60 5.68
N ALA A 98 8.76 -26.97 4.62
CA ALA A 98 8.99 -27.61 3.33
C ALA A 98 10.29 -28.45 3.27
N GLY A 99 11.06 -28.50 4.36
CA GLY A 99 12.29 -29.29 4.45
C GLY A 99 13.55 -28.59 3.92
N CYS A 100 13.51 -27.27 3.69
CA CYS A 100 14.69 -26.51 3.28
C CYS A 100 15.71 -26.39 4.44
N ASP A 101 17.00 -26.37 4.10
CA ASP A 101 18.08 -26.07 5.05
C ASP A 101 18.20 -24.55 5.24
N VAL A 102 17.52 -24.03 6.27
CA VAL A 102 17.41 -22.58 6.49
C VAL A 102 18.41 -22.10 7.55
N THR A 103 19.22 -21.10 7.18
CA THR A 103 20.08 -20.34 8.10
C THR A 103 19.53 -18.93 8.28
N VAL A 104 19.27 -18.53 9.52
CA VAL A 104 18.61 -17.25 9.82
C VAL A 104 19.54 -16.27 10.51
N TRP A 105 19.26 -14.99 10.27
CA TRP A 105 19.78 -13.88 11.06
C TRP A 105 18.71 -12.83 11.28
N ASN A 106 18.76 -12.19 12.45
CA ASN A 106 17.99 -11.00 12.74
C ASN A 106 18.78 -10.12 13.72
N ARG A 107 18.69 -8.79 13.56
CA ARG A 107 19.35 -7.81 14.43
C ARG A 107 19.08 -8.07 15.92
N THR A 108 17.84 -8.41 16.25
CA THR A 108 17.46 -8.89 17.58
C THR A 108 17.51 -10.41 17.60
N LYS A 109 18.54 -11.00 18.20
CA LYS A 109 18.76 -12.46 18.23
C LYS A 109 17.54 -13.23 18.73
N SER A 110 16.85 -12.77 19.77
CA SER A 110 15.72 -13.50 20.36
C SER A 110 14.57 -13.77 19.38
N LYS A 111 14.47 -13.02 18.26
CA LYS A 111 13.50 -13.31 17.20
C LYS A 111 13.86 -14.55 16.37
N CYS A 112 15.11 -15.02 16.43
CA CYS A 112 15.55 -16.25 15.77
C CYS A 112 15.16 -17.49 16.56
N ASP A 113 15.06 -17.40 17.89
CA ASP A 113 14.91 -18.56 18.78
C ASP A 113 13.73 -19.49 18.40
N PRO A 114 12.54 -18.98 18.04
CA PRO A 114 11.44 -19.85 17.60
C PRO A 114 11.75 -20.66 16.33
N LEU A 115 12.51 -20.09 15.39
CA LEU A 115 12.90 -20.79 14.16
C LEU A 115 14.05 -21.76 14.41
N ILE A 116 14.98 -21.42 15.31
CA ILE A 116 16.04 -22.33 15.75
C ILE A 116 15.43 -23.58 16.40
N SER A 117 14.40 -23.43 17.23
CA SER A 117 13.65 -24.56 17.80
C SER A 117 12.94 -25.43 16.74
N LEU A 118 12.72 -24.90 15.54
CA LEU A 118 12.17 -25.62 14.39
C LEU A 118 13.24 -26.17 13.43
N GLY A 119 14.52 -26.06 13.79
CA GLY A 119 15.63 -26.63 13.02
C GLY A 119 16.42 -25.61 12.18
N ALA A 120 16.12 -24.31 12.27
CA ALA A 120 16.94 -23.30 11.60
C ALA A 120 18.34 -23.20 12.21
N LYS A 121 19.34 -23.04 11.35
CA LYS A 121 20.69 -22.65 11.76
C LYS A 121 20.72 -21.15 12.04
N TYR A 122 21.64 -20.71 12.88
CA TYR A 122 21.82 -19.29 13.20
C TYR A 122 23.26 -18.85 12.91
N LYS A 123 23.40 -17.64 12.40
CA LYS A 123 24.68 -16.94 12.22
C LYS A 123 24.61 -15.55 12.82
N THR A 124 25.76 -14.96 13.15
CA THR A 124 25.81 -13.71 13.91
C THR A 124 25.74 -12.46 13.05
N SER A 125 25.97 -12.58 11.74
CA SER A 125 25.92 -11.47 10.78
C SER A 125 25.26 -11.87 9.45
N PRO A 126 24.75 -10.90 8.67
CA PRO A 126 24.31 -11.12 7.30
C PRO A 126 25.39 -11.73 6.38
N GLU A 127 26.64 -11.29 6.53
CA GLU A 127 27.82 -11.83 5.85
C GLU A 127 28.00 -13.34 6.09
N GLU A 128 27.88 -13.79 7.34
CA GLU A 128 28.00 -15.21 7.70
C GLU A 128 26.84 -16.06 7.16
N VAL A 129 25.63 -15.50 7.07
CA VAL A 129 24.49 -16.19 6.43
C VAL A 129 24.76 -16.32 4.93
N ALA A 130 25.08 -15.20 4.26
CA ALA A 130 25.31 -15.17 2.81
C ALA A 130 26.44 -16.11 2.38
N SER A 131 27.54 -16.15 3.13
CA SER A 131 28.67 -17.05 2.85
C SER A 131 28.29 -18.52 2.95
N SER A 132 27.40 -18.89 3.88
CA SER A 132 27.00 -20.28 4.11
C SER A 132 25.81 -20.76 3.28
N CYS A 133 25.18 -19.89 2.49
CA CYS A 133 23.95 -20.20 1.75
C CYS A 133 24.10 -19.96 0.24
N ASP A 134 23.40 -20.75 -0.58
CA ASP A 134 23.35 -20.59 -2.03
C ASP A 134 22.42 -19.44 -2.43
N VAL A 135 21.29 -19.31 -1.74
CA VAL A 135 20.31 -18.24 -1.93
C VAL A 135 20.02 -17.59 -0.59
N THR A 136 20.06 -16.26 -0.53
CA THR A 136 19.74 -15.50 0.69
C THR A 136 18.58 -14.57 0.46
N PHE A 137 17.49 -14.77 1.19
CA PHE A 137 16.34 -13.86 1.24
C PHE A 137 16.55 -12.76 2.28
N ALA A 138 15.99 -11.59 2.01
CA ALA A 138 16.06 -10.44 2.91
C ALA A 138 14.68 -9.77 3.04
N MET A 139 14.11 -9.76 4.26
CA MET A 139 12.82 -9.15 4.58
C MET A 139 12.98 -8.08 5.68
N LEU A 140 13.27 -6.85 5.26
CA LEU A 140 13.59 -5.72 6.15
C LEU A 140 12.48 -4.66 6.17
N ALA A 141 12.50 -3.85 7.23
CA ALA A 141 11.43 -2.91 7.57
C ALA A 141 11.33 -1.70 6.61
N ASP A 142 12.48 -1.21 6.14
CA ASP A 142 12.63 0.03 5.39
C ASP A 142 13.89 0.01 4.50
N PRO A 143 13.99 0.95 3.54
CA PRO A 143 15.17 1.09 2.67
C PRO A 143 16.51 1.16 3.40
N GLU A 144 16.57 1.88 4.52
CA GLU A 144 17.79 2.06 5.30
C GLU A 144 18.27 0.72 5.88
N SER A 145 17.36 -0.04 6.49
CA SER A 145 17.67 -1.37 7.02
C SER A 145 18.03 -2.37 5.91
N ALA A 146 17.36 -2.32 4.75
CA ALA A 146 17.69 -3.17 3.61
C ALA A 146 19.11 -2.90 3.10
N LEU A 147 19.46 -1.61 2.93
CA LEU A 147 20.78 -1.20 2.48
C LEU A 147 21.88 -1.55 3.50
N GLU A 148 21.63 -1.34 4.79
CA GLU A 148 22.58 -1.71 5.87
C GLU A 148 22.83 -3.22 5.87
N VAL A 149 21.77 -4.04 5.80
CA VAL A 149 21.88 -5.50 5.85
C VAL A 149 22.52 -6.06 4.58
N ALA A 150 22.27 -5.46 3.41
CA ALA A 150 22.86 -5.90 2.16
C ALA A 150 24.32 -5.45 2.01
N CYS A 151 24.61 -4.18 2.29
CA CYS A 151 25.83 -3.50 1.85
C CYS A 151 26.64 -2.85 2.99
N GLY A 152 26.10 -2.80 4.20
CA GLY A 152 26.76 -2.21 5.36
C GLY A 152 27.92 -3.06 5.88
N LYS A 153 28.51 -2.63 7.00
CA LYS A 153 29.58 -3.40 7.66
C LYS A 153 29.03 -4.79 8.06
N HIS A 154 29.71 -5.86 7.64
CA HIS A 154 29.23 -7.25 7.78
C HIS A 154 27.90 -7.54 7.05
N GLY A 155 27.57 -6.73 6.04
CA GLY A 155 26.43 -6.93 5.18
C GLY A 155 26.57 -8.16 4.29
N ALA A 156 25.45 -8.63 3.74
CA ALA A 156 25.38 -9.84 2.93
C ALA A 156 26.39 -9.83 1.76
N ALA A 157 26.64 -8.67 1.14
CA ALA A 157 27.60 -8.53 0.04
C ALA A 157 28.99 -9.09 0.36
N TYR A 158 29.46 -8.99 1.61
CA TYR A 158 30.78 -9.51 2.01
C TYR A 158 30.86 -11.04 2.05
N GLY A 159 29.71 -11.72 2.14
CA GLY A 159 29.62 -13.19 2.06
C GLY A 159 29.21 -13.71 0.68
N MET A 160 28.96 -12.82 -0.27
CA MET A 160 28.47 -13.19 -1.61
C MET A 160 29.62 -13.38 -2.59
N THR A 161 29.44 -14.34 -3.50
CA THR A 161 30.39 -14.70 -4.56
C THR A 161 29.63 -15.22 -5.78
N GLN A 162 30.34 -15.45 -6.88
CA GLN A 162 29.79 -16.07 -8.09
C GLN A 162 29.04 -17.37 -7.77
N GLY A 163 27.85 -17.53 -8.36
CA GLY A 163 26.97 -18.68 -8.19
C GLY A 163 25.94 -18.54 -7.07
N LYS A 164 26.09 -17.55 -6.17
CA LYS A 164 25.11 -17.25 -5.13
C LYS A 164 24.02 -16.28 -5.61
N GLY A 165 22.87 -16.31 -4.95
CA GLY A 165 21.75 -15.40 -5.20
C GLY A 165 21.32 -14.61 -3.97
N TYR A 166 21.04 -13.33 -4.14
CA TYR A 166 20.39 -12.48 -3.13
C TYR A 166 18.99 -12.09 -3.61
N VAL A 167 17.97 -12.37 -2.79
CA VAL A 167 16.57 -12.07 -3.09
C VAL A 167 16.02 -11.10 -2.06
N ASP A 168 15.91 -9.83 -2.43
CA ASP A 168 15.34 -8.81 -1.55
C ASP A 168 13.82 -8.80 -1.66
N VAL A 169 13.14 -9.27 -0.62
CA VAL A 169 11.67 -9.31 -0.52
C VAL A 169 11.12 -8.13 0.30
N SER A 170 12.00 -7.19 0.68
CA SER A 170 11.64 -5.96 1.40
C SER A 170 10.83 -5.00 0.54
N THR A 171 10.03 -4.14 1.16
CA THR A 171 9.39 -3.02 0.45
C THR A 171 10.29 -1.77 0.54
N VAL A 172 10.94 -1.46 -0.58
CA VAL A 172 11.87 -0.33 -0.78
C VAL A 172 11.50 0.47 -2.03
N ASP A 173 12.16 1.62 -2.23
CA ASP A 173 12.11 2.36 -3.50
C ASP A 173 13.05 1.78 -4.57
N ASP A 174 12.83 2.17 -5.83
CA ASP A 174 13.56 1.66 -6.97
C ASP A 174 15.05 2.04 -6.93
N ALA A 175 15.38 3.23 -6.40
CA ALA A 175 16.76 3.69 -6.26
C ALA A 175 17.54 2.82 -5.27
N THR A 176 16.93 2.48 -4.14
CA THR A 176 17.49 1.59 -3.12
C THR A 176 17.72 0.20 -3.68
N SER A 177 16.72 -0.38 -4.35
CA SER A 177 16.85 -1.70 -4.98
C SER A 177 17.96 -1.73 -6.03
N LYS A 178 18.03 -0.73 -6.92
CA LYS A 178 19.12 -0.58 -7.90
C LYS A 178 20.48 -0.44 -7.24
N LEU A 179 20.58 0.26 -6.11
CA LEU A 179 21.82 0.40 -5.35
C LEU A 179 22.27 -0.95 -4.78
N ILE A 180 21.38 -1.68 -4.11
CA ILE A 180 21.66 -3.01 -3.56
C ILE A 180 22.05 -3.95 -4.71
N SER A 181 21.29 -3.96 -5.80
CA SER A 181 21.57 -4.79 -6.97
C SER A 181 22.99 -4.57 -7.51
N ARG A 182 23.42 -3.32 -7.67
CA ARG A 182 24.78 -3.02 -8.15
C ARG A 182 25.85 -3.57 -7.21
N GLN A 183 25.68 -3.42 -5.90
CA GLN A 183 26.65 -3.89 -4.91
C GLN A 183 26.71 -5.41 -4.85
N ILE A 184 25.56 -6.09 -4.86
CA ILE A 184 25.50 -7.55 -4.91
C ILE A 184 26.13 -8.08 -6.19
N LYS A 185 25.78 -7.51 -7.36
CA LYS A 185 26.33 -7.95 -8.64
C LYS A 185 27.84 -7.73 -8.78
N ALA A 186 28.39 -6.74 -8.09
CA ALA A 186 29.83 -6.49 -8.07
C ALA A 186 30.64 -7.64 -7.43
N THR A 187 30.01 -8.52 -6.65
CA THR A 187 30.64 -9.72 -6.07
C THR A 187 30.60 -10.93 -7.01
N GLY A 188 29.92 -10.82 -8.14
CA GLY A 188 29.61 -11.91 -9.07
C GLY A 188 28.32 -12.68 -8.73
N ALA A 189 27.66 -12.37 -7.62
CA ALA A 189 26.37 -12.95 -7.27
C ALA A 189 25.21 -12.39 -8.13
N LEU A 190 24.10 -13.12 -8.16
CA LEU A 190 22.87 -12.70 -8.81
C LEU A 190 21.96 -11.95 -7.83
N PHE A 191 21.13 -11.05 -8.36
CA PHE A 191 20.19 -10.25 -7.59
C PHE A 191 18.78 -10.30 -8.17
N LEU A 192 17.81 -10.49 -7.28
CA LEU A 192 16.38 -10.40 -7.57
C LEU A 192 15.72 -9.52 -6.50
N GLU A 193 14.98 -8.49 -6.93
CA GLU A 193 13.97 -7.91 -6.05
C GLU A 193 12.69 -8.71 -6.20
N ALA A 194 12.00 -8.96 -5.09
CA ALA A 194 10.77 -9.73 -5.03
C ALA A 194 9.84 -9.24 -3.91
N PRO A 195 9.53 -7.93 -3.81
CA PRO A 195 8.58 -7.45 -2.82
C PRO A 195 7.23 -8.18 -2.93
N VAL A 196 6.55 -8.32 -1.79
CA VAL A 196 5.35 -9.15 -1.70
C VAL A 196 4.08 -8.32 -1.48
N SER A 197 2.98 -8.75 -2.10
CA SER A 197 1.62 -8.34 -1.71
C SER A 197 0.95 -9.45 -0.89
N GLY A 198 0.20 -9.04 0.14
CA GLY A 198 -0.22 -9.89 1.25
C GLY A 198 0.35 -9.38 2.58
N SER A 199 -0.35 -9.68 3.67
CA SER A 199 0.04 -9.30 5.04
C SER A 199 0.42 -10.55 5.84
N LYS A 200 0.41 -10.47 7.16
CA LYS A 200 0.81 -11.53 8.09
C LYS A 200 0.13 -12.88 7.78
N LYS A 201 -1.20 -12.91 7.64
CA LYS A 201 -1.95 -14.16 7.40
C LYS A 201 -1.58 -14.82 6.06
N PRO A 202 -1.56 -14.11 4.92
CA PRO A 202 -1.00 -14.66 3.68
C PRO A 202 0.45 -15.13 3.78
N ALA A 203 1.30 -14.49 4.61
CA ALA A 203 2.67 -14.97 4.83
C ALA A 203 2.70 -16.29 5.61
N GLU A 204 1.87 -16.43 6.64
CA GLU A 204 1.70 -17.68 7.41
C GLU A 204 1.20 -18.83 6.54
N ASP A 205 0.32 -18.53 5.59
CA ASP A 205 -0.35 -19.54 4.76
C ASP A 205 0.40 -19.89 3.46
N GLY A 206 1.52 -19.23 3.16
CA GLY A 206 2.22 -19.41 1.89
C GLY A 206 1.41 -18.88 0.70
N GLN A 207 0.65 -17.79 0.89
CA GLN A 207 -0.30 -17.23 -0.07
C GLN A 207 0.07 -15.82 -0.55
N LEU A 208 1.34 -15.43 -0.36
CA LEU A 208 1.88 -14.16 -0.87
C LEU A 208 1.86 -14.08 -2.40
N ILE A 209 1.90 -12.85 -2.90
CA ILE A 209 2.06 -12.54 -4.32
C ILE A 209 3.42 -11.85 -4.48
N PHE A 210 4.36 -12.46 -5.19
CA PHE A 210 5.68 -11.88 -5.43
C PHE A 210 5.67 -10.99 -6.68
N LEU A 211 6.24 -9.80 -6.56
CA LEU A 211 6.41 -8.81 -7.64
C LEU A 211 7.89 -8.76 -8.00
N THR A 212 8.35 -9.69 -8.84
CA THR A 212 9.77 -9.95 -9.04
C THR A 212 10.36 -9.16 -10.20
N ALA A 213 11.60 -8.69 -10.05
CA ALA A 213 12.38 -8.10 -11.14
C ALA A 213 13.88 -8.29 -10.90
N GLY A 214 14.69 -8.28 -11.95
CA GLY A 214 16.13 -8.51 -11.88
C GLY A 214 16.58 -9.74 -12.68
N ASP A 215 17.56 -10.48 -12.17
CA ASP A 215 18.18 -11.56 -12.92
C ASP A 215 17.20 -12.70 -13.19
N LYS A 216 16.88 -12.91 -14.48
CA LYS A 216 15.91 -13.93 -14.91
C LYS A 216 16.34 -15.34 -14.51
N SER A 217 17.62 -15.65 -14.60
CA SER A 217 18.18 -16.93 -14.17
C SER A 217 17.97 -17.19 -12.68
N LEU A 218 18.14 -16.17 -11.83
CA LEU A 218 17.87 -16.30 -10.41
C LEU A 218 16.36 -16.46 -10.15
N TYR A 219 15.50 -15.68 -10.82
CA TYR A 219 14.04 -15.84 -10.73
C TYR A 219 13.59 -17.28 -11.06
N ASP A 220 14.17 -17.88 -12.10
CA ASP A 220 13.86 -19.26 -12.49
C ASP A 220 14.42 -20.28 -11.50
N ALA A 221 15.62 -20.03 -10.94
CA ALA A 221 16.23 -20.92 -9.94
C ALA A 221 15.49 -20.89 -8.59
N VAL A 222 15.07 -19.71 -8.11
CA VAL A 222 14.36 -19.59 -6.81
C VAL A 222 12.87 -19.83 -6.91
N ALA A 223 12.36 -20.17 -8.11
CA ALA A 223 10.98 -20.50 -8.38
C ALA A 223 10.33 -21.39 -7.30
N PRO A 224 10.90 -22.55 -6.94
CA PRO A 224 10.26 -23.45 -5.97
C PRO A 224 10.22 -22.83 -4.56
N LEU A 225 11.22 -22.03 -4.19
CA LEU A 225 11.28 -21.35 -2.89
C LEU A 225 10.22 -20.25 -2.77
N LEU A 226 9.99 -19.50 -3.85
CA LEU A 226 8.92 -18.52 -3.92
C LEU A 226 7.54 -19.20 -3.88
N ASP A 227 7.38 -20.32 -4.57
CA ASP A 227 6.11 -21.07 -4.63
C ASP A 227 5.75 -21.76 -3.29
N ILE A 228 6.72 -21.98 -2.38
CA ILE A 228 6.46 -22.39 -0.99
C ILE A 228 5.86 -21.23 -0.16
N MET A 229 6.33 -20.01 -0.41
CA MET A 229 5.98 -18.83 0.38
C MET A 229 4.79 -18.05 -0.21
N GLY A 230 4.38 -18.36 -1.42
CA GLY A 230 3.37 -17.60 -2.14
C GLY A 230 2.59 -18.41 -3.16
N LYS A 231 1.42 -17.88 -3.52
CA LYS A 231 0.51 -18.49 -4.49
C LYS A 231 0.74 -18.02 -5.93
N SER A 232 1.52 -16.96 -6.12
CA SER A 232 1.79 -16.40 -7.44
C SER A 232 3.04 -15.51 -7.42
N ARG A 233 3.68 -15.41 -8.59
CA ARG A 233 4.85 -14.56 -8.81
C ARG A 233 4.84 -13.97 -10.21
N PHE A 234 5.04 -12.66 -10.31
CA PHE A 234 5.08 -11.92 -11.55
C PHE A 234 6.50 -11.50 -11.87
N TYR A 235 7.01 -11.79 -13.06
CA TYR A 235 8.30 -11.27 -13.51
C TYR A 235 8.11 -9.97 -14.30
N LEU A 236 8.64 -8.89 -13.74
CA LEU A 236 8.42 -7.50 -14.16
C LEU A 236 9.63 -6.92 -14.91
N GLY A 237 10.59 -7.76 -15.31
CA GLY A 237 11.75 -7.36 -16.09
C GLY A 237 12.88 -6.81 -15.21
N ASP A 238 13.31 -5.58 -15.50
CA ASP A 238 14.51 -4.99 -14.92
C ASP A 238 14.34 -4.54 -13.46
N VAL A 239 15.46 -4.51 -12.73
CA VAL A 239 15.51 -4.05 -11.33
C VAL A 239 14.94 -2.65 -11.17
N GLY A 240 14.05 -2.50 -10.19
CA GLY A 240 13.29 -1.29 -9.88
C GLY A 240 11.82 -1.44 -10.24
N ASN A 241 11.46 -2.30 -11.20
CA ASN A 241 10.06 -2.47 -11.63
C ASN A 241 9.21 -3.17 -10.57
N GLY A 242 9.76 -4.14 -9.84
CA GLY A 242 9.11 -4.80 -8.71
C GLY A 242 8.91 -3.85 -7.54
N ALA A 243 9.94 -3.07 -7.18
CA ALA A 243 9.84 -2.02 -6.18
C ALA A 243 8.77 -0.98 -6.54
N ALA A 244 8.80 -0.45 -7.77
CA ALA A 244 7.82 0.52 -8.26
C ALA A 244 6.39 -0.04 -8.24
N MET A 245 6.17 -1.26 -8.74
CA MET A 245 4.87 -1.92 -8.72
C MET A 245 4.35 -2.07 -7.28
N LYS A 246 5.21 -2.47 -6.34
CA LYS A 246 4.83 -2.60 -4.93
C LYS A 246 4.41 -1.27 -4.33
N LEU A 247 5.14 -0.19 -4.60
CA LEU A 247 4.80 1.15 -4.12
C LEU A 247 3.45 1.63 -4.68
N VAL A 248 3.16 1.37 -5.96
CA VAL A 248 1.84 1.66 -6.56
C VAL A 248 0.73 0.89 -5.84
N VAL A 249 0.92 -0.41 -5.60
CA VAL A 249 -0.06 -1.24 -4.87
C VAL A 249 -0.30 -0.70 -3.45
N ASN A 250 0.76 -0.39 -2.71
CA ASN A 250 0.64 0.10 -1.34
C ASN A 250 0.13 1.55 -1.26
N MET A 251 0.33 2.36 -2.30
CA MET A 251 -0.29 3.68 -2.45
C MET A 251 -1.80 3.57 -2.57
N ILE A 252 -2.29 2.67 -3.44
CA ILE A 252 -3.72 2.38 -3.60
C ILE A 252 -4.29 1.89 -2.28
N MET A 253 -3.64 0.90 -1.65
CA MET A 253 -4.08 0.33 -0.37
C MET A 253 -4.20 1.38 0.75
N GLY A 254 -3.16 2.21 0.92
CA GLY A 254 -3.15 3.26 1.95
C GLY A 254 -4.23 4.31 1.73
N SER A 255 -4.48 4.69 0.46
CA SER A 255 -5.51 5.64 0.07
C SER A 255 -6.92 5.07 0.28
N MET A 256 -7.15 3.82 -0.12
CA MET A 256 -8.43 3.12 0.10
C MET A 256 -8.78 3.01 1.59
N MET A 257 -7.80 2.72 2.45
CA MET A 257 -8.02 2.64 3.89
C MET A 257 -8.40 3.99 4.50
N ALA A 258 -7.78 5.08 4.02
CA ALA A 258 -8.15 6.44 4.43
C ALA A 258 -9.61 6.77 4.04
N SER A 259 -9.99 6.54 2.78
CA SER A 259 -11.37 6.78 2.32
C SER A 259 -12.40 5.88 3.04
N PHE A 260 -12.05 4.63 3.33
CA PHE A 260 -12.91 3.75 4.11
C PHE A 260 -13.11 4.25 5.55
N SER A 261 -12.05 4.79 6.15
CA SER A 261 -12.11 5.41 7.48
C SER A 261 -13.03 6.63 7.51
N GLU A 262 -13.00 7.48 6.48
CA GLU A 262 -13.93 8.61 6.34
C GLU A 262 -15.38 8.12 6.25
N GLY A 263 -15.63 7.07 5.46
CA GLY A 263 -16.95 6.47 5.31
C GLY A 263 -17.52 5.92 6.62
N LEU A 264 -16.70 5.17 7.39
CA LEU A 264 -17.09 4.65 8.70
C LEU A 264 -17.48 5.78 9.66
N LEU A 265 -16.63 6.80 9.80
CA LEU A 265 -16.88 7.92 10.70
C LEU A 265 -18.07 8.79 10.25
N LEU A 266 -18.23 9.02 8.95
CA LEU A 266 -19.38 9.75 8.43
C LEU A 266 -20.67 8.97 8.67
N SER A 267 -20.68 7.64 8.47
CA SER A 267 -21.85 6.79 8.71
C SER A 267 -22.33 6.90 10.16
N GLU A 268 -21.40 6.85 11.12
CA GLU A 268 -21.68 7.06 12.53
C GLU A 268 -22.27 8.47 12.76
N LYS A 269 -21.66 9.49 12.15
CA LYS A 269 -22.08 10.89 12.33
C LYS A 269 -23.48 11.19 11.80
N VAL A 270 -23.93 10.47 10.77
CA VAL A 270 -25.30 10.58 10.24
C VAL A 270 -26.28 9.61 10.91
N GLY A 271 -25.87 8.90 11.97
CA GLY A 271 -26.74 8.04 12.78
C GLY A 271 -26.92 6.62 12.25
N LEU A 272 -26.05 6.15 11.35
CA LEU A 272 -26.02 4.77 10.89
C LEU A 272 -25.06 3.94 11.75
N ASP A 273 -25.31 2.63 11.83
CA ASP A 273 -24.36 1.68 12.43
C ASP A 273 -23.20 1.43 11.45
N PRO A 274 -21.95 1.77 11.81
CA PRO A 274 -20.78 1.52 10.96
C PRO A 274 -20.59 0.03 10.60
N SER A 275 -21.07 -0.89 11.45
CA SER A 275 -21.01 -2.33 11.17
C SER A 275 -21.86 -2.70 9.96
N VAL A 276 -23.02 -2.05 9.80
CA VAL A 276 -23.88 -2.22 8.63
C VAL A 276 -23.21 -1.64 7.38
N LEU A 277 -22.45 -0.54 7.50
CA LEU A 277 -21.66 -0.04 6.36
C LEU A 277 -20.63 -1.07 5.88
N VAL A 278 -19.93 -1.75 6.80
CA VAL A 278 -18.98 -2.82 6.46
C VAL A 278 -19.68 -3.93 5.66
N GLU A 279 -20.87 -4.34 6.10
CA GLU A 279 -21.68 -5.34 5.41
C GLU A 279 -22.10 -4.87 4.00
N VAL A 280 -22.65 -3.66 3.88
CA VAL A 280 -23.07 -3.08 2.59
C VAL A 280 -21.90 -3.01 1.60
N VAL A 281 -20.74 -2.54 2.04
CA VAL A 281 -19.53 -2.45 1.22
C VAL A 281 -19.07 -3.84 0.76
N SER A 282 -19.16 -4.85 1.63
CA SER A 282 -18.72 -6.22 1.33
C SER A 282 -19.54 -6.91 0.24
N GLN A 283 -20.78 -6.50 0.02
CA GLN A 283 -21.68 -7.06 -1.00
C GLN A 283 -21.69 -6.25 -2.30
N GLY A 284 -21.17 -5.02 -2.26
CA GLY A 284 -21.20 -4.07 -3.38
C GLY A 284 -20.02 -4.19 -4.35
N ALA A 285 -20.05 -3.35 -5.39
CA ALA A 285 -19.03 -3.29 -6.43
C ALA A 285 -17.63 -2.85 -5.92
N ILE A 286 -17.57 -2.24 -4.74
CA ILE A 286 -16.33 -1.79 -4.09
C ILE A 286 -15.82 -2.78 -3.03
N SER A 287 -16.37 -4.00 -3.00
CA SER A 287 -15.95 -5.04 -2.07
C SER A 287 -14.47 -5.34 -2.25
N ALA A 288 -13.73 -5.25 -1.14
CA ALA A 288 -12.33 -5.60 -1.05
C ALA A 288 -12.11 -6.41 0.24
N PRO A 289 -11.38 -7.54 0.20
CA PRO A 289 -11.13 -8.35 1.40
C PRO A 289 -10.57 -7.55 2.57
N MET A 290 -9.79 -6.50 2.29
CA MET A 290 -9.25 -5.58 3.29
C MET A 290 -10.35 -4.94 4.16
N PHE A 291 -11.46 -4.49 3.56
CA PHE A 291 -12.54 -3.82 4.29
C PHE A 291 -13.26 -4.79 5.22
N SER A 292 -13.62 -5.99 4.74
CA SER A 292 -14.27 -7.01 5.57
C SER A 292 -13.35 -7.54 6.68
N MET A 293 -12.04 -7.63 6.44
CA MET A 293 -11.08 -8.08 7.44
C MET A 293 -10.77 -7.03 8.51
N LYS A 294 -10.71 -5.74 8.14
CA LYS A 294 -10.28 -4.65 9.05
C LYS A 294 -11.45 -3.91 9.68
N GLY A 295 -12.55 -3.76 8.95
CA GLY A 295 -13.74 -3.00 9.34
C GLY A 295 -14.26 -3.33 10.73
N PRO A 296 -14.51 -4.61 11.09
CA PRO A 296 -15.01 -4.97 12.41
C PRO A 296 -14.12 -4.48 13.56
N SER A 297 -12.80 -4.61 13.42
CA SER A 297 -11.85 -4.14 14.45
C SER A 297 -11.73 -2.61 14.47
N MET A 298 -11.82 -1.95 13.31
CA MET A 298 -11.86 -0.48 13.21
C MET A 298 -13.08 0.08 13.95
N VAL A 299 -14.28 -0.48 13.73
CA VAL A 299 -15.52 -0.05 14.42
C VAL A 299 -15.38 -0.16 15.93
N GLN A 300 -14.64 -1.17 16.42
CA GLN A 300 -14.36 -1.36 17.84
C GLN A 300 -13.17 -0.54 18.37
N ALA A 301 -12.50 0.24 17.51
CA ALA A 301 -11.26 0.95 17.81
C ALA A 301 -10.12 0.04 18.34
N ILE A 302 -10.06 -1.21 17.84
CA ILE A 302 -9.03 -2.19 18.16
C ILE A 302 -8.19 -2.43 16.90
N TYR A 303 -6.86 -2.33 17.01
CA TYR A 303 -5.96 -2.29 15.84
C TYR A 303 -4.86 -3.35 15.90
N PRO A 304 -5.20 -4.66 15.90
CA PRO A 304 -4.20 -5.71 15.99
C PRO A 304 -3.26 -5.67 14.79
N THR A 305 -1.98 -5.43 15.05
CA THR A 305 -1.00 -5.09 14.01
C THR A 305 -0.69 -6.29 13.11
N ALA A 306 -1.15 -6.21 11.86
CA ALA A 306 -0.73 -7.09 10.77
C ALA A 306 0.20 -6.34 9.80
N PHE A 307 -0.04 -5.04 9.59
CA PHE A 307 0.87 -4.16 8.88
C PHE A 307 1.01 -2.83 9.64
N PRO A 308 2.18 -2.55 10.26
CA PRO A 308 2.35 -1.36 11.08
C PRO A 308 2.08 -0.05 10.32
N LEU A 309 1.37 0.87 10.97
CA LEU A 309 1.01 2.18 10.43
C LEU A 309 2.22 2.96 9.94
N LYS A 310 3.33 2.92 10.70
CA LYS A 310 4.59 3.57 10.31
C LYS A 310 5.15 3.06 8.97
N HIS A 311 4.93 1.78 8.65
CA HIS A 311 5.42 1.20 7.40
C HIS A 311 4.50 1.54 6.22
N GLN A 312 3.17 1.56 6.41
CA GLN A 312 2.26 2.08 5.40
C GLN A 312 2.53 3.57 5.10
N GLN A 313 2.81 4.38 6.13
CA GLN A 313 3.17 5.78 5.94
C GLN A 313 4.50 5.93 5.18
N LYS A 314 5.51 5.13 5.53
CA LYS A 314 6.76 5.04 4.77
C LYS A 314 6.48 4.72 3.30
N ASP A 315 5.66 3.72 3.00
CA ASP A 315 5.36 3.33 1.62
C ASP A 315 4.62 4.44 0.85
N LEU A 316 3.68 5.16 1.48
CA LEU A 316 3.04 6.32 0.86
C LEU A 316 4.05 7.42 0.54
N ARG A 317 4.97 7.72 1.46
CA ARG A 317 6.06 8.68 1.20
C ARG A 317 6.93 8.24 0.02
N LEU A 318 7.30 6.97 -0.06
CA LEU A 318 8.11 6.44 -1.17
C LEU A 318 7.34 6.50 -2.50
N ALA A 319 6.05 6.14 -2.50
CA ALA A 319 5.20 6.22 -3.69
C ALA A 319 5.02 7.66 -4.19
N LEU A 320 4.89 8.63 -3.27
CA LEU A 320 4.86 10.06 -3.64
C LEU A 320 6.19 10.52 -4.24
N GLY A 321 7.33 10.06 -3.71
CA GLY A 321 8.65 10.33 -4.30
C GLY A 321 8.81 9.72 -5.70
N LEU A 322 8.27 8.51 -5.91
CA LEU A 322 8.21 7.88 -7.23
C LEU A 322 7.32 8.68 -8.20
N ALA A 323 6.17 9.15 -7.74
CA ALA A 323 5.27 9.97 -8.55
C ALA A 323 5.92 11.31 -8.96
N GLU A 324 6.65 11.94 -8.04
CA GLU A 324 7.41 13.16 -8.30
C GLU A 324 8.51 12.94 -9.36
N SER A 325 9.27 11.84 -9.26
CA SER A 325 10.37 11.55 -10.20
C SER A 325 9.92 11.39 -11.66
N VAL A 326 8.65 11.07 -11.88
CA VAL A 326 8.03 10.95 -13.21
C VAL A 326 6.98 12.03 -13.51
N SER A 327 6.88 13.06 -12.67
CA SER A 327 5.91 14.16 -12.82
C SER A 327 4.44 13.71 -12.92
N GLN A 328 4.06 12.64 -12.22
CA GLN A 328 2.70 12.11 -12.18
C GLN A 328 1.92 12.69 -10.97
N PRO A 329 0.81 13.42 -11.18
CA PRO A 329 -0.02 13.88 -10.06
C PRO A 329 -0.71 12.73 -9.31
N THR A 330 -0.61 12.72 -7.98
CA THR A 330 -1.27 11.74 -7.09
C THR A 330 -1.90 12.42 -5.85
N PRO A 331 -2.87 13.34 -6.02
CA PRO A 331 -3.38 14.18 -4.93
C PRO A 331 -4.07 13.39 -3.81
N ILE A 332 -4.76 12.29 -4.12
CA ILE A 332 -5.43 11.45 -3.13
C ILE A 332 -4.41 10.79 -2.19
N ALA A 333 -3.33 10.24 -2.75
CA ALA A 333 -2.27 9.63 -1.96
C ALA A 333 -1.54 10.66 -1.09
N ALA A 334 -1.39 11.90 -1.58
CA ALA A 334 -0.80 13.00 -0.81
C ALA A 334 -1.66 13.34 0.42
N ALA A 335 -2.97 13.48 0.25
CA ALA A 335 -3.89 13.71 1.36
C ALA A 335 -3.89 12.55 2.36
N ALA A 336 -3.96 11.30 1.87
CA ALA A 336 -3.90 10.12 2.71
C ALA A 336 -2.60 10.09 3.54
N ASN A 337 -1.44 10.36 2.93
CA ASN A 337 -0.16 10.39 3.63
C ASN A 337 -0.13 11.36 4.82
N GLU A 338 -0.78 12.52 4.72
CA GLU A 338 -0.89 13.46 5.84
C GLU A 338 -1.72 12.88 6.99
N LEU A 339 -2.81 12.15 6.72
CA LEU A 339 -3.58 11.45 7.76
C LEU A 339 -2.73 10.41 8.49
N TYR A 340 -1.91 9.65 7.75
CA TYR A 340 -0.98 8.71 8.37
C TYR A 340 0.08 9.40 9.24
N LYS A 341 0.57 10.59 8.86
CA LYS A 341 1.46 11.38 9.71
C LYS A 341 0.75 11.85 10.99
N VAL A 342 -0.49 12.31 10.90
CA VAL A 342 -1.30 12.68 12.07
C VAL A 342 -1.49 11.48 13.01
N ALA A 343 -1.85 10.30 12.46
CA ALA A 343 -1.97 9.08 13.28
C ALA A 343 -0.64 8.70 13.98
N LYS A 344 0.51 8.89 13.31
CA LYS A 344 1.83 8.69 13.94
C LYS A 344 2.06 9.67 15.10
N LEU A 345 1.69 10.94 14.94
CA LEU A 345 1.77 11.95 16.01
C LEU A 345 0.88 11.58 17.21
N HIS A 346 -0.22 10.87 16.97
CA HIS A 346 -1.08 10.30 18.01
C HIS A 346 -0.50 9.05 18.70
N GLY A 347 0.74 8.65 18.40
CA GLY A 347 1.39 7.48 19.01
C GLY A 347 1.00 6.14 18.39
N LEU A 348 0.32 6.13 17.24
CA LEU A 348 -0.23 4.92 16.62
C LEU A 348 0.73 4.24 15.64
N SER A 349 2.02 4.57 15.70
CA SER A 349 3.04 4.09 14.75
C SER A 349 3.13 2.55 14.66
N ASP A 350 2.99 1.88 15.80
CA ASP A 350 3.12 0.41 15.91
C ASP A 350 1.77 -0.33 15.88
N GLN A 351 0.65 0.41 15.85
CA GLN A 351 -0.67 -0.15 15.60
C GLN A 351 -0.78 -0.54 14.13
N ASP A 352 -1.82 -1.31 13.80
CA ASP A 352 -2.14 -1.58 12.40
C ASP A 352 -2.40 -0.30 11.59
N PHE A 353 -2.10 -0.31 10.30
CA PHE A 353 -2.34 0.83 9.42
C PHE A 353 -3.82 1.26 9.36
N SER A 354 -4.75 0.37 9.69
CA SER A 354 -6.18 0.73 9.83
C SER A 354 -6.45 1.72 10.97
N ALA A 355 -5.50 1.92 11.90
CA ALA A 355 -5.58 2.96 12.92
C ALA A 355 -5.48 4.39 12.35
N VAL A 356 -5.27 4.56 11.05
CA VAL A 356 -5.37 5.87 10.37
C VAL A 356 -6.74 6.53 10.59
N MET A 357 -7.80 5.76 10.86
CA MET A 357 -9.11 6.27 11.21
C MET A 357 -9.08 7.21 12.42
N GLU A 358 -8.19 6.96 13.39
CA GLU A 358 -8.02 7.81 14.58
C GLU A 358 -7.44 9.20 14.28
N ALA A 359 -6.83 9.40 13.10
CA ALA A 359 -6.39 10.74 12.68
C ALA A 359 -7.57 11.66 12.33
N LEU A 360 -8.72 11.09 11.96
CA LEU A 360 -9.90 11.81 11.51
C LEU A 360 -10.88 12.11 12.64
N LYS A 361 -10.72 11.48 13.81
CA LYS A 361 -11.57 11.76 14.97
C LYS A 361 -11.20 13.11 15.57
N THR A 362 -12.17 14.02 15.63
CA THR A 362 -12.02 15.27 16.39
C THR A 362 -11.83 14.93 17.85
N ARG A 363 -10.62 15.10 18.39
CA ARG A 363 -10.43 15.15 19.84
C ARG A 363 -11.06 16.45 20.31
N LEU A 364 -12.28 16.38 20.84
CA LEU A 364 -12.74 17.42 21.75
C LEU A 364 -11.72 17.44 22.88
N GLN A 365 -10.92 18.51 22.96
CA GLN A 365 -10.21 18.80 24.19
C GLN A 365 -11.30 18.95 25.24
N SER A 366 -11.44 17.97 26.13
CA SER A 366 -12.11 18.21 27.40
C SER A 366 -11.39 19.43 27.99
N PRO A 367 -12.10 20.52 28.33
CA PRO A 367 -11.46 21.63 29.01
C PRO A 367 -10.72 21.07 30.22
N ALA A 368 -9.47 21.50 30.42
CA ALA A 368 -8.71 21.15 31.59
C ALA A 368 -9.59 21.44 32.81
N GLU A 369 -9.82 20.41 33.64
CA GLU A 369 -10.37 20.63 34.97
C GLU A 369 -9.28 21.36 35.75
N ASP A 370 -9.40 22.69 35.82
CA ASP A 370 -8.62 23.57 36.71
C ASP A 370 -9.02 23.37 38.18
#